data_AF-A0A6F9ZYB1-F1
#
_entry.id   AF-A0A6F9ZYB1-F1
#
_cell.length_a   1.000
_cell.length_b   1.000
_cell.length_c   1.000
_cell.angle_alpha   90.00
_cell.angle_beta   90.00
_cell.angle_gamma   90.00
#
_symmetry.space_group_name_H-M   'P 1'
#
loop_
_entity.id
_entity.type
_entity.pdbx_description
1 polymer ?
#
loop_
_entity_poly.entity_id
_entity_poly.type
_entity_poly.pdbx_seq_one_letter_code
_entity_poly.pdbx_strand_id
1 'polypeptide(L)'
;MNILTSYDWLKQYVDLGAMTAEEFAARVSLSGPGVERLYPQGADLDRVVLGRVLEVKPHPNADKLRIAVVDVGAHGHAPARIVCGGSNLQADQWVAVAKEGAMVRWHGEGEPIELKPAEIRGVKSEGMICAANEIGLFDAFPHSEREILDLGHVFSVGAKHASPLRAGTPLADVLGLNGDTVMDIEVTTNRPDAFSMVGLAREAAAILKKPMTWKPATLSHVVGARRVLPLRVTVMDKKSCPRYMAVKIEGVTNGESPWWMKRRLMSAGLRPINKLVDITNFVMLELGQPMHAFDADKLTPLLTKERGGGEVGLIVRKATKGESFKALDGKTYKLDDTMLVIADAKTPQAVAGVMGGETAAATGDTHSVVFEAATFDPVSVRKTARALNLYSDSQLRFEKGLSTEAPPDALARAV
;
A
#
# COMPACT_ATOMS: atom_id res chain seq x y z
N MET A 1 21.34 3.97 0.42
CA MET A 1 20.12 3.31 0.94
C MET A 1 19.16 3.31 -0.20
N ASN A 2 18.58 2.16 -0.50
CA ASN A 2 17.82 2.02 -1.72
C ASN A 2 16.34 2.22 -1.45
N ILE A 3 15.69 2.99 -2.31
CA ILE A 3 14.24 3.14 -2.32
C ILE A 3 13.72 2.77 -3.71
N LEU A 4 12.60 2.06 -3.74
CA LEU A 4 11.91 1.69 -4.97
C LEU A 4 10.93 2.80 -5.35
N THR A 5 11.00 3.26 -6.60
CA THR A 5 10.22 4.40 -7.09
C THR A 5 9.65 4.10 -8.46
N SER A 6 8.31 4.12 -8.59
CA SER A 6 7.61 4.01 -9.88
C SER A 6 7.88 5.24 -10.76
N TYR A 7 8.34 4.99 -11.99
CA TYR A 7 8.53 6.03 -13.00
C TYR A 7 7.19 6.65 -13.44
N ASP A 8 6.13 5.86 -13.56
CA ASP A 8 4.77 6.35 -13.84
C ASP A 8 4.25 7.29 -12.74
N TRP A 9 4.46 6.93 -11.48
CA TRP A 9 4.03 7.79 -10.37
C TRP A 9 4.83 9.11 -10.34
N LEU A 10 6.13 9.07 -10.65
CA LEU A 10 6.96 10.27 -10.74
C LEU A 10 6.43 11.29 -11.78
N LYS A 11 5.93 10.80 -12.92
CA LYS A 11 5.37 11.64 -14.00
C LYS A 11 4.18 12.50 -13.55
N GLN A 12 3.53 12.17 -12.43
CA GLN A 12 2.43 12.98 -11.90
C GLN A 12 2.89 14.33 -11.34
N TYR A 13 4.16 14.43 -10.94
CA TYR A 13 4.72 15.62 -10.32
C TYR A 13 5.66 16.39 -11.24
N VAL A 14 6.21 15.75 -12.27
CA VAL A 14 7.11 16.36 -13.26
C VAL A 14 6.74 15.85 -14.64
N ASP A 15 6.48 16.74 -15.59
CA ASP A 15 6.23 16.35 -16.98
C ASP A 15 7.54 15.83 -17.61
N LEU A 16 7.65 14.53 -17.83
CA LEU A 16 8.84 13.92 -18.41
C LEU A 16 8.79 13.86 -19.95
N GLY A 17 7.67 14.22 -20.58
CA GLY A 17 7.49 14.12 -22.03
C GLY A 17 7.64 12.69 -22.53
N ALA A 18 8.31 12.51 -23.68
CA ALA A 18 8.56 11.21 -24.30
C ALA A 18 9.81 10.48 -23.75
N MET A 19 10.42 11.00 -22.69
CA MET A 19 11.62 10.40 -22.09
C MET A 19 11.32 8.99 -21.58
N THR A 20 12.25 8.06 -21.80
CA THR A 20 12.13 6.71 -21.25
C THR A 20 12.66 6.64 -19.82
N ALA A 21 12.36 5.55 -19.11
CA ALA A 21 12.89 5.33 -17.76
C ALA A 21 14.43 5.21 -17.75
N GLU A 22 15.01 4.61 -18.80
CA GLU A 22 16.46 4.46 -18.98
C GLU A 22 17.14 5.82 -19.20
N GLU A 23 16.58 6.66 -20.08
CA GLU A 23 17.09 8.02 -20.32
C GLU A 23 17.01 8.88 -19.06
N PHE A 24 15.90 8.76 -18.32
CA PHE A 24 15.72 9.43 -17.05
C PHE A 24 16.76 8.97 -16.01
N ALA A 25 16.93 7.66 -15.85
CA ALA A 25 17.87 7.06 -14.92
C ALA A 25 19.31 7.49 -15.20
N ALA A 26 19.72 7.52 -16.47
CA ALA A 26 21.04 8.00 -16.87
C ALA A 26 21.26 9.47 -16.49
N ARG A 27 20.28 10.35 -16.72
CA ARG A 27 20.38 11.78 -16.38
C ARG A 27 20.44 12.03 -14.88
N VAL A 28 19.57 11.36 -14.10
CA VAL A 28 19.53 11.54 -12.65
C VAL A 28 20.79 11.00 -12.00
N SER A 29 21.29 9.84 -12.44
CA SER A 29 22.50 9.23 -11.88
C SER A 29 23.77 10.08 -12.08
N LEU A 30 23.81 10.91 -13.13
CA LEU A 30 24.95 11.81 -13.38
C LEU A 30 24.97 13.05 -12.48
N SER A 31 23.83 13.43 -11.90
CA SER A 31 23.67 14.73 -11.23
C SER A 31 23.10 14.65 -9.80
N GLY A 32 22.63 13.48 -9.37
CA GLY A 32 21.92 13.31 -8.10
C GLY A 32 21.96 11.86 -7.60
N PRO A 33 20.84 11.32 -7.10
CA PRO A 33 20.77 9.93 -6.65
C PRO A 33 21.10 8.93 -7.76
N GLY A 34 21.87 7.90 -7.45
CA GLY A 34 22.19 6.84 -8.42
C GLY A 34 20.98 5.94 -8.64
N VAL A 35 20.65 5.64 -9.89
CA VAL A 35 19.68 4.60 -10.23
C VAL A 35 20.44 3.31 -10.52
N GLU A 36 20.35 2.34 -9.61
CA GLU A 36 21.11 1.10 -9.68
C GLU A 36 20.48 0.08 -10.64
N ARG A 37 19.15 -0.02 -10.63
CA ARG A 37 18.39 -1.02 -11.37
C ARG A 37 17.06 -0.48 -11.85
N LEU A 38 16.58 -1.06 -12.95
CA LEU A 38 15.27 -0.82 -13.53
C LEU A 38 14.52 -2.14 -13.60
N TYR A 39 13.29 -2.15 -13.08
CA TYR A 39 12.40 -3.30 -13.10
C TYR A 39 11.16 -2.95 -13.94
N PRO A 40 11.15 -3.27 -15.24
CA PRO A 40 9.97 -3.12 -16.08
C PRO A 40 8.79 -3.89 -15.48
N GLN A 41 7.63 -3.24 -15.38
CA GLN A 41 6.45 -3.85 -14.78
C GLN A 41 5.61 -4.58 -15.84
N GLY A 42 4.84 -5.59 -15.40
CA GLY A 42 3.89 -6.31 -16.25
C GLY A 42 4.49 -7.37 -17.18
N ALA A 43 5.83 -7.53 -17.23
CA ALA A 43 6.48 -8.55 -18.05
C ALA A 43 6.04 -9.98 -17.69
N ASP A 44 5.80 -10.25 -16.41
CA ASP A 44 5.31 -11.55 -15.92
C ASP A 44 3.85 -11.85 -16.33
N LEU A 45 3.14 -10.87 -16.89
CA LEU A 45 1.78 -11.00 -17.38
C LEU A 45 1.71 -11.10 -18.91
N ASP A 46 2.83 -11.40 -19.58
CA ASP A 46 2.82 -11.67 -21.02
C ASP A 46 1.83 -12.79 -21.35
N ARG A 47 1.05 -12.59 -22.41
CA ARG A 47 -0.04 -13.49 -22.85
C ARG A 47 -1.15 -13.74 -21.82
N VAL A 48 -1.21 -12.96 -20.75
CA VAL A 48 -2.35 -12.93 -19.83
C VAL A 48 -3.29 -11.80 -20.24
N VAL A 49 -4.57 -12.12 -20.45
CA VAL A 49 -5.59 -11.14 -20.86
C VAL A 49 -6.75 -11.10 -19.90
N LEU A 50 -7.50 -10.01 -19.95
CA LEU A 50 -8.80 -9.92 -19.32
C LEU A 50 -9.82 -10.76 -20.11
N GLY A 51 -10.50 -11.69 -19.44
CA GLY A 51 -11.59 -12.48 -20.01
C GLY A 51 -12.92 -12.16 -19.36
N ARG A 52 -14.03 -12.37 -20.08
CA ARG A 52 -15.39 -12.33 -19.52
C ARG A 52 -16.02 -13.72 -19.60
N VAL A 53 -16.42 -14.26 -18.46
CA VAL A 53 -17.10 -15.56 -18.41
C VAL A 53 -18.53 -15.39 -18.95
N LEU A 54 -18.85 -16.04 -20.06
CA LEU A 54 -20.17 -15.98 -20.68
C LEU A 54 -21.10 -17.06 -20.11
N GLU A 55 -20.57 -18.25 -19.89
CA GLU A 55 -21.35 -19.41 -19.47
C GLU A 55 -20.47 -20.38 -18.66
N VAL A 56 -21.05 -21.07 -17.68
CA VAL A 56 -20.38 -22.10 -16.88
C VAL A 56 -21.19 -23.40 -16.91
N LYS A 57 -20.58 -24.50 -17.35
CA LYS A 57 -21.19 -25.83 -17.44
C LYS A 57 -20.50 -26.83 -16.51
N PRO A 58 -21.22 -27.85 -15.99
CA PRO A 58 -20.58 -28.95 -15.29
C PRO A 58 -19.65 -29.72 -16.22
N HIS A 59 -18.54 -30.23 -15.70
CA HIS A 59 -17.63 -31.07 -16.46
C HIS A 59 -18.21 -32.50 -16.56
N PRO A 60 -18.25 -33.13 -17.76
CA PRO A 60 -18.92 -34.42 -17.96
C PRO A 60 -18.26 -35.58 -17.20
N ASN A 61 -16.95 -35.49 -16.97
CA ASN A 61 -16.14 -36.57 -16.38
C ASN A 61 -15.50 -36.19 -15.02
N ALA A 62 -15.93 -35.10 -14.36
CA ALA A 62 -15.32 -34.67 -13.09
C ALA A 62 -16.23 -33.76 -12.26
N ASP A 63 -16.56 -34.17 -11.03
CA ASP A 63 -17.50 -33.45 -10.16
C ASP A 63 -16.98 -32.11 -9.64
N LYS A 64 -15.65 -31.96 -9.54
CA LYS A 64 -14.99 -30.75 -8.99
C LYS A 64 -14.52 -29.77 -10.06
N LEU A 65 -14.77 -30.06 -11.33
CA LEU A 65 -14.36 -29.21 -12.45
C LEU A 65 -15.57 -28.65 -13.17
N ARG A 66 -15.40 -27.47 -13.75
CA ARG A 66 -16.39 -26.81 -14.61
C ARG A 66 -15.76 -26.45 -15.94
N ILE A 67 -16.58 -26.32 -16.96
CA ILE A 67 -16.19 -25.82 -18.27
C ILE A 67 -16.74 -24.41 -18.40
N ALA A 68 -15.86 -23.42 -18.40
CA ALA A 68 -16.20 -22.03 -18.64
C ALA A 68 -16.10 -21.72 -20.15
N VAL A 69 -17.11 -21.03 -20.68
CA VAL A 69 -17.06 -20.39 -22.00
C VAL A 69 -16.68 -18.93 -21.76
N VAL A 70 -15.50 -18.54 -22.21
CA VAL A 70 -14.89 -17.24 -21.85
C VAL A 70 -14.61 -16.42 -23.12
N ASP A 71 -15.14 -15.20 -23.17
CA ASP A 71 -14.73 -14.22 -24.16
C ASP A 71 -13.33 -13.69 -23.82
N VAL A 72 -12.38 -13.86 -24.73
CA VAL A 72 -10.99 -13.40 -24.62
C VAL A 72 -10.62 -12.40 -25.74
N GLY A 73 -11.64 -11.75 -26.33
CA GLY A 73 -11.52 -10.59 -27.22
C GLY A 73 -10.83 -10.83 -28.56
N ALA A 74 -10.68 -12.08 -28.99
CA ALA A 74 -10.12 -12.38 -30.30
C ALA A 74 -11.16 -12.03 -31.38
N HIS A 75 -11.01 -10.86 -32.03
CA HIS A 75 -11.85 -10.44 -33.15
C HIS A 75 -12.01 -11.58 -34.17
N GLY A 76 -13.23 -12.09 -34.34
CA GLY A 76 -13.56 -13.14 -35.32
C GLY A 76 -13.37 -14.59 -34.85
N HIS A 77 -13.01 -14.85 -33.58
CA HIS A 77 -12.90 -16.20 -33.04
C HIS A 77 -14.03 -16.52 -32.06
N ALA A 78 -14.37 -17.81 -31.96
CA ALA A 78 -15.32 -18.29 -30.96
C ALA A 78 -14.77 -18.09 -29.53
N PRO A 79 -15.64 -17.93 -28.52
CA PRO A 79 -15.23 -17.91 -27.12
C PRO A 79 -14.41 -19.14 -26.74
N ALA A 80 -13.40 -18.95 -25.89
CA ALA A 80 -12.52 -20.03 -25.45
C ALA A 80 -13.24 -20.96 -24.47
N ARG A 81 -13.02 -22.27 -24.61
CA ARG A 81 -13.50 -23.27 -23.66
C ARG A 81 -12.39 -23.63 -22.69
N ILE A 82 -12.54 -23.24 -21.43
CA ILE A 82 -11.51 -23.42 -20.40
C ILE A 82 -12.04 -24.29 -19.27
N VAL A 83 -11.31 -25.35 -18.93
CA VAL A 83 -11.61 -26.19 -17.77
C VAL A 83 -11.05 -25.51 -16.52
N CYS A 84 -11.90 -25.29 -15.51
CA CYS A 84 -11.54 -24.55 -14.31
C CYS A 84 -12.10 -25.23 -13.05
N GLY A 85 -11.26 -25.33 -12.02
CA GLY A 85 -11.60 -25.84 -10.69
C GLY A 85 -11.93 -24.75 -9.67
N GLY A 86 -12.05 -23.49 -10.11
CA GLY A 86 -12.31 -22.33 -9.27
C GLY A 86 -13.62 -22.47 -8.49
N SER A 87 -13.55 -22.36 -7.17
CA SER A 87 -14.72 -22.46 -6.27
C SER A 87 -15.71 -21.32 -6.50
N ASN A 88 -15.20 -20.11 -6.72
CA ASN A 88 -15.93 -18.87 -6.97
C ASN A 88 -16.26 -18.61 -8.46
N LEU A 89 -16.01 -19.56 -9.37
CA LEU A 89 -16.30 -19.40 -10.80
C LEU A 89 -17.81 -19.28 -11.07
N GLN A 90 -18.21 -18.18 -11.71
CA GLN A 90 -19.58 -17.84 -12.09
C GLN A 90 -19.63 -17.14 -13.45
N ALA A 91 -20.81 -17.16 -14.10
CA ALA A 91 -21.05 -16.38 -15.31
C ALA A 91 -20.98 -14.87 -15.00
N ASP A 92 -20.71 -14.07 -16.03
CA ASP A 92 -20.54 -12.60 -16.00
C ASP A 92 -19.33 -12.07 -15.21
N GLN A 93 -18.47 -12.95 -14.68
CA GLN A 93 -17.22 -12.53 -14.03
C GLN A 93 -16.18 -12.02 -15.04
N TRP A 94 -15.41 -11.02 -14.60
CA TRP A 94 -14.20 -10.58 -15.27
C TRP A 94 -13.01 -11.28 -14.65
N VAL A 95 -12.25 -12.04 -15.43
CA VAL A 95 -11.22 -12.95 -14.92
C VAL A 95 -9.88 -12.76 -15.64
N ALA A 96 -8.78 -13.13 -14.99
CA ALA A 96 -7.49 -13.24 -15.66
C ALA A 96 -7.40 -14.56 -16.42
N VAL A 97 -7.07 -14.50 -17.71
CA VAL A 97 -6.92 -15.67 -18.58
C VAL A 97 -5.50 -15.74 -19.13
N ALA A 98 -4.74 -16.76 -18.71
CA ALA A 98 -3.47 -17.12 -19.33
C ALA A 98 -3.72 -17.90 -20.63
N LYS A 99 -3.21 -17.37 -21.74
CA LYS A 99 -3.24 -18.04 -23.05
C LYS A 99 -2.07 -19.02 -23.18
N GLU A 100 -2.12 -19.87 -24.21
CA GLU A 100 -0.99 -20.73 -24.57
C GLU A 100 0.31 -19.92 -24.73
N GLY A 101 1.38 -20.43 -24.12
CA GLY A 101 2.70 -19.79 -24.04
C GLY A 101 2.85 -18.78 -22.90
N ALA A 102 1.81 -18.49 -22.11
CA ALA A 102 1.93 -17.66 -20.91
C ALA A 102 2.73 -18.39 -19.82
N MET A 103 3.47 -17.65 -19.00
CA MET A 103 4.20 -18.20 -17.86
C MET A 103 3.32 -18.16 -16.61
N VAL A 104 3.09 -19.31 -15.98
CA VAL A 104 2.23 -19.44 -14.78
C VAL A 104 2.90 -20.30 -13.70
N ARG A 105 2.59 -20.08 -12.43
CA ARG A 105 3.04 -20.95 -11.32
C ARG A 105 1.93 -21.95 -10.98
N TRP A 106 2.20 -23.24 -11.05
CA TRP A 106 1.18 -24.25 -10.77
C TRP A 106 0.78 -24.22 -9.29
N HIS A 107 -0.49 -23.94 -9.00
CA HIS A 107 -1.00 -23.70 -7.63
C HIS A 107 -0.27 -22.58 -6.86
N GLY A 108 0.43 -21.69 -7.58
CA GLY A 108 1.23 -20.61 -6.98
C GLY A 108 2.57 -21.06 -6.38
N GLU A 109 2.98 -22.32 -6.59
CA GLU A 109 4.24 -22.88 -6.08
C GLU A 109 5.25 -23.11 -7.21
N GLY A 110 6.54 -23.09 -6.84
CA GLY A 110 7.65 -23.36 -7.75
C GLY A 110 7.91 -22.23 -8.75
N GLU A 111 8.80 -22.52 -9.71
CA GLU A 111 9.16 -21.59 -10.79
C GLU A 111 8.04 -21.47 -11.83
N PRO A 112 7.92 -20.32 -12.52
CA PRO A 112 6.98 -20.17 -13.62
C PRO A 112 7.22 -21.22 -14.71
N ILE A 113 6.14 -21.85 -15.16
CA ILE A 113 6.13 -22.82 -16.26
C ILE A 113 5.32 -22.26 -17.44
N GLU A 114 5.75 -22.60 -18.65
CA GLU A 114 5.03 -22.22 -19.87
C GLU A 114 3.73 -23.05 -20.00
N LEU A 115 2.60 -22.37 -20.17
CA LEU A 115 1.29 -22.99 -20.34
C LEU A 115 1.17 -23.64 -21.73
N LYS A 116 1.06 -24.97 -21.75
CA LYS A 116 0.89 -25.76 -22.97
C LYS A 116 -0.56 -26.21 -23.17
N PRO A 117 -0.98 -26.53 -24.40
CA PRO A 117 -2.30 -27.14 -24.64
C PRO A 117 -2.46 -28.41 -23.82
N ALA A 118 -3.57 -28.51 -23.11
CA ALA A 118 -3.85 -29.65 -22.25
C ALA A 118 -5.28 -30.18 -22.47
N GLU A 119 -5.40 -31.50 -22.39
CA GLU A 119 -6.68 -32.18 -22.29
C GLU A 119 -6.88 -32.62 -20.84
N ILE A 120 -7.90 -32.07 -20.20
CA ILE A 120 -8.20 -32.33 -18.80
C ILE A 120 -9.42 -33.24 -18.77
N ARG A 121 -9.22 -34.50 -18.35
CA ARG A 121 -10.31 -35.49 -18.17
C ARG A 121 -11.18 -35.67 -19.42
N GLY A 122 -10.57 -35.67 -20.62
CA GLY A 122 -11.27 -35.88 -21.89
C GLY A 122 -11.81 -34.61 -22.55
N VAL A 123 -11.52 -33.43 -21.99
CA VAL A 123 -11.96 -32.13 -22.53
C VAL A 123 -10.75 -31.24 -22.77
N LYS A 124 -10.60 -30.76 -24.01
CA LYS A 124 -9.57 -29.79 -24.38
C LYS A 124 -9.81 -28.46 -23.66
N SER A 125 -8.77 -27.91 -23.03
CA SER A 125 -8.80 -26.58 -22.38
C SER A 125 -7.97 -25.58 -23.19
N GLU A 126 -8.59 -24.47 -23.59
CA GLU A 126 -8.01 -23.43 -24.44
C GLU A 126 -7.40 -22.30 -23.59
N GLY A 127 -6.54 -22.67 -22.65
CA GLY A 127 -5.91 -21.76 -21.68
C GLY A 127 -6.28 -22.10 -20.24
N MET A 128 -6.07 -21.13 -19.36
CA MET A 128 -6.25 -21.25 -17.91
C MET A 128 -6.85 -19.97 -17.34
N ILE A 129 -7.89 -20.09 -16.52
CA ILE A 129 -8.38 -19.00 -15.67
C ILE A 129 -7.53 -18.99 -14.41
N CYS A 130 -6.87 -17.87 -14.13
CA CYS A 130 -5.82 -17.80 -13.11
C CYS A 130 -6.36 -17.30 -11.76
N ALA A 131 -5.83 -17.89 -10.70
CA ALA A 131 -5.78 -17.31 -9.36
C ALA A 131 -4.65 -16.28 -9.27
N ALA A 132 -4.70 -15.38 -8.27
CA ALA A 132 -3.75 -14.27 -8.21
C ALA A 132 -2.31 -14.75 -7.94
N ASN A 133 -2.14 -15.79 -7.11
CA ASN A 133 -0.83 -16.39 -6.83
C ASN A 133 -0.18 -17.08 -8.03
N GLU A 134 -0.97 -17.57 -8.99
CA GLU A 134 -0.47 -18.26 -10.18
C GLU A 134 0.19 -17.29 -11.17
N ILE A 135 -0.12 -15.99 -11.08
CA ILE A 135 0.39 -14.92 -11.97
C ILE A 135 1.09 -13.79 -11.20
N GLY A 136 1.55 -14.06 -9.97
CA GLY A 136 2.37 -13.10 -9.20
C GLY A 136 1.63 -11.89 -8.63
N LEU A 137 0.30 -11.95 -8.51
CA LEU A 137 -0.55 -10.86 -8.02
C LEU A 137 -1.15 -11.12 -6.62
N PHE A 138 -0.69 -12.14 -5.89
CA PHE A 138 -1.27 -12.52 -4.59
C PHE A 138 -1.22 -11.42 -3.54
N ASP A 139 -0.11 -10.67 -3.47
CA ASP A 139 0.01 -9.56 -2.52
C ASP A 139 -0.98 -8.43 -2.79
N ALA A 140 -1.42 -8.26 -4.04
CA ALA A 140 -2.45 -7.30 -4.42
C ALA A 140 -3.87 -7.83 -4.16
N PHE A 141 -4.08 -9.11 -4.47
CA PHE A 141 -5.38 -9.77 -4.47
C PHE A 141 -5.27 -11.12 -3.72
N PRO A 142 -5.14 -11.08 -2.39
CA PRO A 142 -5.11 -12.29 -1.59
C PRO A 142 -6.45 -13.00 -1.70
N HIS A 143 -6.42 -14.33 -1.72
CA HIS A 143 -7.62 -15.15 -1.88
C HIS A 143 -7.50 -16.46 -1.10
N SER A 144 -8.63 -17.13 -0.91
CA SER A 144 -8.68 -18.46 -0.28
C SER A 144 -8.27 -19.56 -1.26
N GLU A 145 -8.07 -20.78 -0.78
CA GLU A 145 -7.76 -21.92 -1.64
C GLU A 145 -8.80 -22.10 -2.76
N ARG A 146 -8.32 -22.34 -3.98
CA ARG A 146 -9.13 -22.57 -5.20
C ARG A 146 -10.02 -21.39 -5.62
N GLU A 147 -9.80 -20.18 -5.12
CA GLU A 147 -10.44 -18.99 -5.65
C GLU A 147 -9.67 -18.45 -6.86
N ILE A 148 -10.37 -18.14 -7.94
CA ILE A 148 -9.83 -17.45 -9.11
C ILE A 148 -9.84 -15.93 -8.89
N LEU A 149 -8.98 -15.22 -9.63
CA LEU A 149 -8.95 -13.76 -9.60
C LEU A 149 -10.17 -13.17 -10.32
N ASP A 150 -11.09 -12.58 -9.55
CA ASP A 150 -12.20 -11.77 -10.06
C ASP A 150 -11.80 -10.29 -10.09
N LEU A 151 -11.77 -9.69 -11.28
CA LEU A 151 -11.38 -8.30 -11.50
C LEU A 151 -12.58 -7.34 -11.55
N GLY A 152 -13.82 -7.86 -11.49
CA GLY A 152 -15.02 -7.04 -11.59
C GLY A 152 -15.12 -5.99 -10.48
N HIS A 153 -14.74 -6.36 -9.26
CA HIS A 153 -14.76 -5.48 -8.09
C HIS A 153 -13.57 -4.50 -8.05
N VAL A 154 -12.44 -4.87 -8.67
CA VAL A 154 -11.19 -4.08 -8.68
C VAL A 154 -11.39 -2.72 -9.36
N PHE A 155 -12.22 -2.68 -10.39
CA PHE A 155 -12.49 -1.47 -11.18
C PHE A 155 -13.79 -0.74 -10.80
N SER A 156 -14.61 -1.29 -9.91
CA SER A 156 -15.84 -0.64 -9.45
C SER A 156 -15.63 0.29 -8.24
N VAL A 157 -14.51 0.18 -7.53
CA VAL A 157 -14.18 1.06 -6.39
C VAL A 157 -13.33 2.26 -6.84
N GLY A 158 -13.98 3.42 -7.02
CA GLY A 158 -13.31 4.73 -7.10
C GLY A 158 -12.71 5.11 -8.47
N ALA A 159 -12.83 4.27 -9.50
CA ALA A 159 -12.33 4.57 -10.82
C ALA A 159 -13.29 5.48 -11.61
N LYS A 160 -13.27 6.78 -11.33
CA LYS A 160 -13.97 7.80 -12.16
C LYS A 160 -13.45 7.87 -13.61
N HIS A 161 -12.40 7.11 -13.95
CA HIS A 161 -11.71 7.12 -15.25
C HIS A 161 -11.33 5.72 -15.76
N ALA A 162 -11.99 4.65 -15.31
CA ALA A 162 -11.75 3.34 -15.91
C ALA A 162 -12.30 3.34 -17.35
N SER A 163 -11.41 3.16 -18.34
CA SER A 163 -11.83 2.72 -19.67
C SER A 163 -12.75 1.50 -19.53
N PRO A 164 -13.83 1.39 -20.32
CA PRO A 164 -14.72 0.24 -20.21
C PRO A 164 -13.93 -1.05 -20.38
N LEU A 165 -14.14 -2.01 -19.46
CA LEU A 165 -13.49 -3.32 -19.52
C LEU A 165 -13.84 -3.99 -20.85
N ARG A 166 -12.81 -4.44 -21.56
CA ARG A 166 -12.94 -5.14 -22.84
C ARG A 166 -12.25 -6.48 -22.71
N ALA A 167 -12.96 -7.55 -23.07
CA ALA A 167 -12.35 -8.86 -23.17
C ALA A 167 -11.18 -8.81 -24.16
N GLY A 168 -10.14 -9.60 -23.87
CA GLY A 168 -8.91 -9.70 -24.67
C GLY A 168 -7.88 -8.60 -24.47
N THR A 169 -8.20 -7.52 -23.75
CA THR A 169 -7.18 -6.52 -23.39
C THR A 169 -6.08 -7.17 -22.55
N PRO A 170 -4.78 -6.92 -22.83
CA PRO A 170 -3.68 -7.41 -22.00
C PRO A 170 -3.88 -7.03 -20.52
N LEU A 171 -3.68 -7.99 -19.62
CA LEU A 171 -3.95 -7.77 -18.19
C LEU A 171 -3.03 -6.70 -17.60
N ALA A 172 -1.78 -6.63 -18.08
CA ALA A 172 -0.84 -5.58 -17.69
C ALA A 172 -1.36 -4.16 -18.03
N ASP A 173 -2.07 -3.98 -19.16
CA ASP A 173 -2.67 -2.70 -19.53
C ASP A 173 -3.86 -2.37 -18.63
N VAL A 174 -4.71 -3.38 -18.36
CA VAL A 174 -5.89 -3.26 -17.51
C VAL A 174 -5.50 -2.85 -16.08
N LEU A 175 -4.40 -3.38 -15.57
CA LEU A 175 -3.83 -3.03 -14.26
C LEU A 175 -2.96 -1.75 -14.30
N GLY A 176 -2.69 -1.20 -15.48
CA GLY A 176 -1.82 -0.05 -15.68
C GLY A 176 -0.39 -0.31 -15.19
N LEU A 177 0.09 -1.53 -15.40
CA LEU A 177 1.47 -1.97 -15.16
C LEU A 177 2.32 -1.79 -16.42
N ASN A 178 1.72 -1.92 -17.60
CA ASN A 178 2.44 -1.73 -18.84
C ASN A 178 2.93 -0.27 -18.98
N GLY A 179 4.18 -0.10 -19.39
CA GLY A 179 4.82 1.21 -19.52
C GLY A 179 5.28 1.85 -18.20
N ASP A 180 5.10 1.18 -17.06
CA ASP A 180 5.75 1.57 -15.80
C ASP A 180 7.05 0.79 -15.59
N THR A 181 8.01 1.45 -14.96
CA THR A 181 9.31 0.90 -14.57
C THR A 181 9.58 1.32 -13.15
N VAL A 182 9.78 0.34 -12.26
CA VAL A 182 10.23 0.61 -10.89
C VAL A 182 11.74 0.82 -10.91
N MET A 183 12.18 1.94 -10.37
CA MET A 183 13.58 2.34 -10.28
C MET A 183 14.10 2.04 -8.88
N ASP A 184 15.25 1.38 -8.80
CA ASP A 184 16.02 1.16 -7.57
C ASP A 184 16.99 2.33 -7.39
N ILE A 185 16.67 3.25 -6.49
CA ILE A 185 17.39 4.51 -6.35
C ILE A 185 18.19 4.50 -5.06
N GLU A 186 19.51 4.60 -5.18
CA GLU A 186 20.40 4.80 -4.06
C GLU A 186 20.34 6.26 -3.60
N VAL A 187 19.73 6.47 -2.43
CA VAL A 187 19.70 7.76 -1.74
C VAL A 187 20.68 7.72 -0.57
N THR A 188 21.54 8.73 -0.51
CA THR A 188 22.55 8.91 0.53
C THR A 188 21.92 9.41 1.83
N THR A 189 22.53 9.09 2.98
CA THR A 189 21.93 9.34 4.30
C THR A 189 21.78 10.81 4.66
N ASN A 190 22.47 11.71 3.95
CA ASN A 190 22.36 13.16 4.11
C ASN A 190 21.17 13.77 3.34
N ARG A 191 20.41 12.95 2.58
CA ARG A 191 19.27 13.38 1.76
C ARG A 191 17.95 12.75 2.20
N PRO A 192 17.51 12.91 3.46
CA PRO A 192 16.21 12.38 3.90
C PRO A 192 15.03 13.03 3.18
N ASP A 193 15.23 14.21 2.60
CA ASP A 193 14.26 14.86 1.73
C ASP A 193 13.91 13.99 0.51
N ALA A 194 14.85 13.21 0.00
CA ALA A 194 14.69 12.34 -1.15
C ALA A 194 14.18 10.91 -0.79
N PHE A 195 13.83 10.63 0.48
CA PHE A 195 13.18 9.37 0.89
C PHE A 195 11.67 9.32 0.61
N SER A 196 11.23 10.08 -0.38
CA SER A 196 9.83 10.24 -0.76
C SER A 196 9.66 10.54 -2.24
N MET A 197 8.49 10.23 -2.79
CA MET A 197 8.17 10.51 -4.18
C MET A 197 8.23 12.02 -4.49
N VAL A 198 7.69 12.88 -3.62
CA VAL A 198 7.75 14.34 -3.79
C VAL A 198 9.19 14.84 -3.67
N GLY A 199 9.98 14.26 -2.77
CA GLY A 199 11.42 14.55 -2.67
C GLY A 199 12.18 14.28 -3.96
N LEU A 200 12.02 13.07 -4.49
CA LEU A 200 12.63 12.65 -5.75
C LEU A 200 12.12 13.44 -6.94
N ALA A 201 10.82 13.74 -7.00
CA ALA A 201 10.25 14.60 -8.02
C ALA A 201 10.85 16.01 -7.99
N ARG A 202 11.08 16.57 -6.80
CA ARG A 202 11.74 17.87 -6.65
C ARG A 202 13.19 17.82 -7.16
N GLU A 203 13.93 16.77 -6.84
CA GLU A 203 15.29 16.57 -7.34
C GLU A 203 15.31 16.42 -8.86
N ALA A 204 14.43 15.58 -9.41
CA ALA A 204 14.28 15.36 -10.84
C ALA A 204 13.91 16.65 -11.59
N ALA A 205 12.99 17.44 -11.04
CA ALA A 205 12.62 18.75 -11.58
C ALA A 205 13.82 19.70 -11.65
N ALA A 206 14.65 19.73 -10.60
CA ALA A 206 15.86 20.55 -10.56
C ALA A 206 16.91 20.09 -11.61
N ILE A 207 17.18 18.78 -11.69
CA ILE A 207 18.13 18.20 -12.64
C ILE A 207 17.69 18.47 -14.10
N LEU A 208 16.41 18.22 -14.38
CA LEU A 208 15.85 18.35 -15.73
C LEU A 208 15.47 19.79 -16.09
N LYS A 209 15.57 20.73 -15.14
CA LYS A 209 15.13 22.14 -15.27
C LYS A 209 13.68 22.24 -15.74
N LYS A 210 12.81 21.43 -15.15
CA LYS A 210 11.37 21.39 -15.44
C LYS A 210 10.55 21.89 -14.25
N PRO A 211 9.37 22.48 -14.48
CA PRO A 211 8.49 22.84 -13.38
C PRO A 211 7.96 21.58 -12.69
N MET A 212 7.75 21.68 -11.38
CA MET A 212 7.07 20.67 -10.58
C MET A 212 5.61 21.08 -10.38
N THR A 213 4.68 20.14 -10.51
CA THR A 213 3.23 20.38 -10.42
C THR A 213 2.66 20.15 -9.02
N TRP A 214 3.45 19.60 -8.11
CA TRP A 214 3.03 19.29 -6.74
C TRP A 214 2.59 20.54 -5.96
N LYS A 215 1.52 20.39 -5.19
CA LYS A 215 1.03 21.40 -4.25
C LYS A 215 0.69 20.72 -2.92
N PRO A 216 1.00 21.35 -1.77
CA PRO A 216 0.65 20.79 -0.47
C PRO A 216 -0.86 20.67 -0.30
N ALA A 217 -1.29 19.62 0.39
CA ALA A 217 -2.68 19.43 0.78
C ALA A 217 -3.06 20.42 1.88
N THR A 218 -4.30 20.90 1.88
CA THR A 218 -4.81 21.81 2.91
C THR A 218 -6.05 21.22 3.56
N LEU A 219 -6.08 21.20 4.90
CA LEU A 219 -7.25 20.71 5.65
C LEU A 219 -8.52 21.49 5.30
N SER A 220 -8.40 22.76 4.93
CA SER A 220 -9.53 23.61 4.52
C SER A 220 -10.29 23.07 3.30
N HIS A 221 -9.65 22.27 2.45
CA HIS A 221 -10.29 21.66 1.27
C HIS A 221 -11.02 20.35 1.60
N VAL A 222 -10.81 19.81 2.81
CA VAL A 222 -11.32 18.50 3.26
C VAL A 222 -12.56 18.67 4.16
N VAL A 223 -12.88 19.91 4.59
CA VAL A 223 -13.95 20.17 5.56
C VAL A 223 -15.34 20.13 4.91
N GLY A 224 -15.96 18.94 4.95
CA GLY A 224 -17.41 18.75 5.06
C GLY A 224 -17.85 18.38 6.48
N ALA A 225 -17.02 18.68 7.49
CA ALA A 225 -17.18 18.19 8.85
C ALA A 225 -18.50 18.70 9.48
N ARG A 226 -19.43 17.77 9.73
CA ARG A 226 -20.73 18.07 10.36
C ARG A 226 -20.60 18.46 11.83
N ARG A 227 -19.52 18.03 12.49
CA ARG A 227 -19.23 18.29 13.93
C ARG A 227 -17.74 18.20 14.22
N VAL A 228 -17.30 18.89 15.27
CA VAL A 228 -15.96 18.72 15.86
C VAL A 228 -16.02 17.57 16.86
N LEU A 229 -15.16 16.57 16.69
CA LEU A 229 -15.06 15.45 17.62
C LEU A 229 -14.06 15.76 18.75
N PRO A 230 -14.35 15.39 20.00
CA PRO A 230 -13.40 15.58 21.10
C PRO A 230 -12.21 14.64 20.92
N LEU A 231 -11.01 15.21 20.94
CA LEU A 231 -9.73 14.52 20.97
C LEU A 231 -8.76 15.37 21.77
N ARG A 232 -8.11 14.79 22.77
CA ARG A 232 -7.08 15.49 23.55
C ARG A 232 -5.72 14.88 23.32
N VAL A 233 -4.75 15.73 22.98
CA VAL A 233 -3.34 15.34 22.93
C VAL A 233 -2.56 16.15 23.97
N THR A 234 -1.77 15.46 24.79
CA THR A 234 -0.86 16.09 25.75
C THR A 234 0.58 15.69 25.46
N VAL A 235 1.43 16.65 25.11
CA VAL A 235 2.87 16.42 24.92
C VAL A 235 3.61 16.84 26.17
N MET A 236 4.05 15.87 26.98
CA MET A 236 4.80 16.12 28.21
C MET A 236 6.28 16.40 27.92
N ASP A 237 6.88 15.65 26.99
CA ASP A 237 8.26 15.86 26.56
C ASP A 237 8.32 16.58 25.20
N LYS A 238 8.21 17.91 25.26
CA LYS A 238 8.26 18.78 24.08
C LYS A 238 9.63 18.82 23.41
N LYS A 239 10.69 18.40 24.10
CA LYS A 239 12.05 18.36 23.53
C LYS A 239 12.18 17.15 22.60
N SER A 240 11.72 15.99 23.06
CA SER A 240 11.74 14.77 22.23
C SER A 240 10.60 14.72 21.21
N CYS A 241 9.55 15.51 21.37
CA CYS A 241 8.46 15.66 20.41
C CYS A 241 8.11 17.15 20.19
N PRO A 242 8.84 17.86 19.32
CA PRO A 242 8.59 19.28 19.05
C PRO A 242 7.25 19.55 18.36
N ARG A 243 6.71 18.60 17.59
CA ARG A 243 5.39 18.71 16.97
C ARG A 243 4.66 17.37 16.99
N TYR A 244 3.40 17.42 17.40
CA TYR A 244 2.48 16.29 17.34
C TYR A 244 1.12 16.80 16.90
N MET A 245 0.55 16.18 15.87
CA MET A 245 -0.76 16.51 15.34
C MET A 245 -1.58 15.23 15.24
N ALA A 246 -2.86 15.34 15.57
CA ALA A 246 -3.78 14.23 15.43
C ALA A 246 -5.17 14.70 15.00
N VAL A 247 -5.86 13.87 14.22
CA VAL A 247 -7.24 14.09 13.78
C VAL A 247 -8.03 12.83 14.05
N LYS A 248 -9.18 12.97 14.74
CA LYS A 248 -10.15 11.90 14.93
C LYS A 248 -11.19 11.95 13.80
N ILE A 249 -11.46 10.79 13.20
CA ILE A 249 -12.52 10.58 12.21
C ILE A 249 -13.43 9.44 12.70
N GLU A 250 -14.73 9.58 12.48
CA GLU A 250 -15.75 8.57 12.78
C GLU A 250 -16.51 8.19 11.51
N GLY A 251 -17.09 6.98 11.51
CA GLY A 251 -17.84 6.48 10.37
C GLY A 251 -16.95 6.02 9.21
N VAL A 252 -15.71 5.61 9.51
CA VAL A 252 -14.83 5.04 8.50
C VAL A 252 -15.16 3.57 8.27
N THR A 253 -14.87 3.08 7.06
CA THR A 253 -14.90 1.65 6.74
C THR A 253 -13.49 1.20 6.41
N ASN A 254 -12.91 0.37 7.27
CA ASN A 254 -11.63 -0.25 7.01
C ASN A 254 -11.82 -1.55 6.23
N GLY A 255 -11.09 -1.71 5.13
CA GLY A 255 -11.24 -2.82 4.20
C GLY A 255 -10.16 -2.73 3.15
N GLU A 256 -10.39 -3.30 1.97
CA GLU A 256 -9.40 -3.21 0.91
C GLU A 256 -9.17 -1.79 0.40
N SER A 257 -7.90 -1.49 0.10
CA SER A 257 -7.49 -0.27 -0.57
C SER A 257 -7.84 -0.30 -2.05
N PRO A 258 -8.15 0.85 -2.68
CA PRO A 258 -8.36 0.91 -4.11
C PRO A 258 -7.09 0.51 -4.88
N TRP A 259 -7.24 -0.09 -6.07
CA TRP A 259 -6.13 -0.62 -6.87
C TRP A 259 -4.99 0.38 -7.07
N TRP A 260 -5.30 1.64 -7.38
CA TRP A 260 -4.28 2.67 -7.62
C TRP A 260 -3.33 2.85 -6.42
N MET A 261 -3.84 2.69 -5.19
CA MET A 261 -3.05 2.82 -3.96
C MET A 261 -2.23 1.55 -3.74
N LYS A 262 -2.86 0.37 -3.85
CA LYS A 262 -2.17 -0.92 -3.75
C LYS A 262 -0.97 -0.98 -4.72
N ARG A 263 -1.19 -0.61 -5.99
CA ARG A 263 -0.15 -0.56 -7.03
C ARG A 263 1.05 0.30 -6.62
N ARG A 264 0.79 1.50 -6.07
CA ARG A 264 1.86 2.40 -5.64
C ARG A 264 2.64 1.89 -4.44
N LEU A 265 1.94 1.32 -3.45
CA LEU A 265 2.58 0.68 -2.29
C LEU A 265 3.52 -0.45 -2.76
N MET A 266 3.02 -1.33 -3.63
CA MET A 266 3.79 -2.45 -4.16
C MET A 266 4.99 -1.99 -4.99
N SER A 267 4.82 -0.95 -5.81
CA SER A 267 5.90 -0.36 -6.60
C SER A 267 7.04 0.23 -5.74
N ALA A 268 6.75 0.51 -4.46
CA ALA A 268 7.70 0.97 -3.47
C ALA A 268 8.18 -0.14 -2.51
N GLY A 269 7.83 -1.40 -2.78
CA GLY A 269 8.22 -2.57 -1.99
C GLY A 269 7.35 -2.84 -0.75
N LEU A 270 6.21 -2.15 -0.60
CA LEU A 270 5.29 -2.37 0.51
C LEU A 270 4.09 -3.23 0.10
N ARG A 271 3.82 -4.27 0.89
CA ARG A 271 2.61 -5.07 0.76
C ARG A 271 1.39 -4.29 1.28
N PRO A 272 0.30 -4.17 0.52
CA PRO A 272 -0.96 -3.62 1.02
C PRO A 272 -1.54 -4.45 2.16
N ILE A 273 -2.19 -3.80 3.13
CA ILE A 273 -2.73 -4.46 4.34
C ILE A 273 -4.21 -4.17 4.49
N ASN A 274 -4.56 -2.92 4.74
CA ASN A 274 -5.93 -2.43 4.82
C ASN A 274 -5.92 -0.92 4.60
N LYS A 275 -7.08 -0.37 4.24
CA LYS A 275 -7.25 1.02 3.84
C LYS A 275 -6.62 2.03 4.81
N LEU A 276 -6.81 1.88 6.11
CA LEU A 276 -6.28 2.83 7.09
C LEU A 276 -4.75 2.78 7.19
N VAL A 277 -4.16 1.58 7.22
CA VAL A 277 -2.70 1.39 7.23
C VAL A 277 -2.09 1.84 5.90
N ASP A 278 -2.72 1.48 4.79
CA ASP A 278 -2.27 1.79 3.44
C ASP A 278 -2.29 3.30 3.16
N ILE A 279 -3.25 4.05 3.71
CA ILE A 279 -3.24 5.52 3.68
C ILE A 279 -1.98 6.06 4.36
N THR A 280 -1.65 5.58 5.57
CA THR A 280 -0.47 6.07 6.29
C THR A 280 0.84 5.72 5.59
N ASN A 281 0.94 4.51 5.03
CA ASN A 281 2.09 4.08 4.23
C ASN A 281 2.20 4.88 2.93
N PHE A 282 1.08 5.12 2.25
CA PHE A 282 1.03 5.90 1.03
C PHE A 282 1.52 7.32 1.27
N VAL A 283 1.04 7.99 2.32
CA VAL A 283 1.48 9.35 2.68
C VAL A 283 2.97 9.37 3.06
N MET A 284 3.45 8.36 3.79
CA MET A 284 4.88 8.22 4.09
C MET A 284 5.73 8.10 2.84
N LEU A 285 5.30 7.30 1.86
CA LEU A 285 6.01 7.14 0.59
C LEU A 285 5.91 8.39 -0.28
N GLU A 286 4.75 9.05 -0.30
CA GLU A 286 4.51 10.24 -1.11
C GLU A 286 5.31 11.45 -0.58
N LEU A 287 5.23 11.72 0.72
CA LEU A 287 5.71 12.95 1.36
C LEU A 287 6.93 12.76 2.27
N GLY A 288 7.30 11.52 2.59
CA GLY A 288 8.43 11.22 3.47
C GLY A 288 8.11 11.34 4.96
N GLN A 289 6.85 11.58 5.31
CA GLN A 289 6.38 11.75 6.69
C GLN A 289 5.71 10.47 7.16
N PRO A 290 6.32 9.69 8.08
CA PRO A 290 5.64 8.56 8.68
C PRO A 290 4.42 9.03 9.48
N MET A 291 3.37 8.23 9.43
CA MET A 291 2.11 8.45 10.13
C MET A 291 1.69 7.17 10.84
N HIS A 292 0.75 7.31 11.77
CA HIS A 292 0.12 6.16 12.42
C HIS A 292 -1.40 6.33 12.50
N ALA A 293 -2.11 5.21 12.61
CA ALA A 293 -3.56 5.17 12.73
C ALA A 293 -3.94 4.31 13.95
N PHE A 294 -4.45 4.97 14.99
CA PHE A 294 -4.99 4.28 16.16
C PHE A 294 -6.48 4.01 15.95
N ASP A 295 -6.94 2.83 16.33
CA ASP A 295 -8.36 2.56 16.51
C ASP A 295 -8.85 3.35 17.73
N ALA A 296 -9.69 4.35 17.50
CA ALA A 296 -10.12 5.28 18.55
C ALA A 296 -10.96 4.58 19.63
N ASP A 297 -11.66 3.50 19.26
CA ASP A 297 -12.55 2.77 20.15
C ASP A 297 -11.76 1.82 21.09
N LYS A 298 -10.51 1.52 20.74
CA LYS A 298 -9.60 0.71 21.57
C LYS A 298 -8.74 1.53 22.53
N LEU A 299 -8.71 2.85 22.40
CA LEU A 299 -7.94 3.73 23.29
C LEU A 299 -8.63 3.89 24.64
N THR A 300 -7.88 3.68 25.73
CA THR A 300 -8.40 3.93 27.08
C THR A 300 -8.65 5.43 27.27
N PRO A 301 -9.88 5.88 27.55
CA PRO A 301 -10.18 7.31 27.65
C PRO A 301 -9.45 8.00 28.81
N LEU A 302 -9.02 9.25 28.58
CA LEU A 302 -8.51 10.13 29.61
C LEU A 302 -9.66 10.57 30.52
N LEU A 303 -9.49 10.44 31.83
CA LEU A 303 -10.48 10.91 32.81
C LEU A 303 -10.52 12.45 32.81
N THR A 304 -11.69 13.03 32.55
CA THR A 304 -11.90 14.48 32.68
C THR A 304 -12.63 14.77 33.99
N LYS A 305 -12.08 15.70 34.80
CA LYS A 305 -12.71 16.12 36.06
C LYS A 305 -14.03 16.87 35.84
N GLU A 306 -14.25 17.42 34.65
CA GLU A 306 -15.32 18.38 34.37
C GLU A 306 -16.60 17.77 33.78
N ARG A 307 -16.56 16.51 33.26
CA ARG A 307 -17.71 15.94 32.52
C ARG A 307 -18.20 14.58 33.01
N GLY A 308 -17.64 14.01 34.07
CA GLY A 308 -18.04 12.69 34.58
C GLY A 308 -17.89 11.55 33.57
N GLY A 309 -17.19 11.77 32.45
CA GLY A 309 -16.97 10.84 31.35
C GLY A 309 -15.54 10.95 30.83
N GLY A 310 -15.03 9.86 30.25
CA GLY A 310 -13.72 9.80 29.62
C GLY A 310 -13.72 10.38 28.20
N GLU A 311 -12.63 11.02 27.79
CA GLU A 311 -12.42 11.49 26.42
C GLU A 311 -11.31 10.68 25.73
N VAL A 312 -11.41 10.45 24.41
CA VAL A 312 -10.30 9.86 23.65
C VAL A 312 -9.12 10.81 23.72
N GLY A 313 -7.95 10.29 24.11
CA GLY A 313 -6.76 11.11 24.16
C GLY A 313 -5.45 10.34 24.21
N LEU A 314 -4.40 11.06 23.86
CA LEU A 314 -3.04 10.56 23.71
C LEU A 314 -2.08 11.41 24.56
N ILE A 315 -1.14 10.74 25.22
CA ILE A 315 -0.11 11.33 26.06
C ILE A 315 1.25 10.95 25.49
N VAL A 316 1.99 11.94 24.99
CA VAL A 316 3.37 11.77 24.53
C VAL A 316 4.30 12.00 25.72
N ARG A 317 4.90 10.93 26.22
CA ARG A 317 5.73 10.94 27.45
C ARG A 317 6.89 9.95 27.34
N LYS A 318 7.84 10.05 28.27
CA LYS A 318 8.82 8.98 28.47
C LYS A 318 8.14 7.73 29.03
N ALA A 319 8.62 6.57 28.62
CA ALA A 319 8.20 5.31 29.22
C ALA A 319 8.66 5.25 30.69
N THR A 320 8.02 4.40 31.46
CA THR A 320 8.51 4.03 32.79
C THR A 320 9.47 2.86 32.66
N LYS A 321 10.47 2.78 33.55
CA LYS A 321 11.46 1.70 33.50
C LYS A 321 10.79 0.33 33.70
N GLY A 322 10.96 -0.56 32.72
CA GLY A 322 10.34 -1.89 32.70
C GLY A 322 8.90 -1.92 32.18
N GLU A 323 8.38 -0.79 31.65
CA GLU A 323 7.04 -0.72 31.07
C GLU A 323 6.89 -1.72 29.92
N SER A 324 5.77 -2.44 29.90
CA SER A 324 5.53 -3.48 28.91
C SER A 324 4.84 -2.91 27.68
N PHE A 325 5.30 -3.27 26.49
CA PHE A 325 4.71 -2.83 25.23
C PHE A 325 4.55 -4.01 24.26
N LYS A 326 3.31 -4.28 23.83
CA LYS A 326 3.01 -5.30 22.82
C LYS A 326 3.00 -4.65 21.44
N ALA A 327 3.99 -4.95 20.61
CA ALA A 327 4.18 -4.34 19.30
C ALA A 327 3.39 -5.09 18.21
N LEU A 328 3.23 -4.43 17.06
CA LEU A 328 2.56 -4.99 15.87
C LEU A 328 3.23 -6.24 15.27
N ASP A 329 4.48 -6.52 15.61
CA ASP A 329 5.18 -7.75 15.19
C ASP A 329 4.83 -8.97 16.08
N GLY A 330 3.88 -8.80 17.01
CA GLY A 330 3.42 -9.83 17.94
C GLY A 330 4.32 -10.03 19.15
N LYS A 331 5.46 -9.32 19.25
CA LYS A 331 6.39 -9.45 20.38
C LYS A 331 6.08 -8.43 21.47
N THR A 332 6.47 -8.79 22.69
CA THR A 332 6.38 -7.89 23.85
C THR A 332 7.76 -7.41 24.24
N TYR A 333 7.89 -6.08 24.36
CA TYR A 333 9.13 -5.39 24.69
C TYR A 333 9.05 -4.80 26.09
N LYS A 334 10.21 -4.68 26.74
CA LYS A 334 10.40 -3.93 27.97
C LYS A 334 11.04 -2.60 27.63
N LEU A 335 10.34 -1.52 27.94
CA LEU A 335 10.79 -0.16 27.68
C LEU A 335 11.57 0.37 28.88
N ASP A 336 12.47 1.32 28.63
CA ASP A 336 13.16 2.08 29.66
C ASP A 336 12.78 3.56 29.63
N ASP A 337 13.18 4.29 30.67
CA ASP A 337 12.85 5.71 30.87
C ASP A 337 13.51 6.68 29.88
N THR A 338 14.36 6.19 28.98
CA THR A 338 14.93 6.98 27.89
C THR A 338 14.05 6.99 26.64
N MET A 339 13.15 6.00 26.51
CA MET A 339 12.29 5.80 25.34
C MET A 339 11.06 6.72 25.40
N LEU A 340 10.69 7.30 24.25
CA LEU A 340 9.48 8.09 24.12
C LEU A 340 8.33 7.20 23.62
N VAL A 341 7.16 7.34 24.22
CA VAL A 341 5.95 6.59 23.87
C VAL A 341 4.77 7.51 23.63
N ILE A 342 3.84 7.03 22.82
CA ILE A 342 2.48 7.55 22.73
C ILE A 342 1.63 6.60 23.55
N ALA A 343 1.08 7.09 24.65
CA ALA A 343 0.27 6.31 25.57
C ALA A 343 -1.18 6.81 25.61
N ASP A 344 -2.11 5.93 25.94
CA ASP A 344 -3.44 6.34 26.39
C ASP A 344 -3.43 6.58 27.93
N ALA A 345 -4.59 6.55 28.58
CA ALA A 345 -4.67 6.72 30.03
C ALA A 345 -3.94 5.64 30.86
N LYS A 346 -3.65 4.47 30.27
CA LYS A 346 -3.21 3.27 31.00
C LYS A 346 -1.91 2.69 30.48
N THR A 347 -1.73 2.57 29.17
CA THR A 347 -0.62 1.84 28.56
C THR A 347 -0.03 2.53 27.33
N PRO A 348 1.24 2.27 26.98
CA PRO A 348 1.82 2.68 25.71
C PRO A 348 1.08 2.02 24.56
N GLN A 349 0.73 2.82 23.55
CA GLN A 349 0.08 2.39 22.32
C GLN A 349 1.03 2.48 21.11
N ALA A 350 2.15 3.19 21.22
CA ALA A 350 3.24 3.14 20.25
C ALA A 350 4.57 3.55 20.90
N VAL A 351 5.67 3.03 20.35
CA VAL A 351 7.02 3.56 20.59
C VAL A 351 7.29 4.64 19.54
N ALA A 352 7.51 5.87 20.00
CA ALA A 352 7.47 7.07 19.16
C ALA A 352 8.45 6.98 17.98
N GLY A 353 7.90 7.06 16.77
CA GLY A 353 8.65 7.00 15.52
C GLY A 353 9.27 5.64 15.18
N VAL A 354 9.07 4.61 16.00
CA VAL A 354 9.67 3.28 15.79
C VAL A 354 8.62 2.25 15.37
N MET A 355 7.62 1.99 16.22
CA MET A 355 6.66 0.90 15.99
C MET A 355 5.33 1.17 16.71
N GLY A 356 4.23 0.89 16.03
CA GLY A 356 2.89 0.90 16.63
C GLY A 356 2.65 -0.32 17.53
N GLY A 357 1.74 -0.17 18.49
CA GLY A 357 1.29 -1.23 19.38
C GLY A 357 0.12 -2.01 18.79
N GLU A 358 -0.03 -3.25 19.22
CA GLU A 358 -1.13 -4.12 18.76
C GLU A 358 -2.48 -3.73 19.39
N THR A 359 -2.46 -3.22 20.62
CA THR A 359 -3.66 -2.99 21.45
C THR A 359 -4.62 -1.95 20.87
N ALA A 360 -4.09 -0.90 20.25
CA ALA A 360 -4.87 0.13 19.57
C ALA A 360 -4.71 0.10 18.05
N ALA A 361 -4.27 -1.04 17.49
CA ALA A 361 -4.10 -1.19 16.06
C ALA A 361 -5.44 -1.14 15.31
N ALA A 362 -5.46 -0.44 14.18
CA ALA A 362 -6.59 -0.46 13.27
C ALA A 362 -6.78 -1.84 12.63
N THR A 363 -8.01 -2.36 12.68
CA THR A 363 -8.44 -3.67 12.18
C THR A 363 -9.57 -3.51 11.17
N GLY A 364 -10.05 -4.61 10.56
CA GLY A 364 -11.22 -4.56 9.65
C GLY A 364 -12.47 -3.97 10.30
N ASP A 365 -12.62 -4.16 11.62
CA ASP A 365 -13.77 -3.68 12.40
C ASP A 365 -13.64 -2.21 12.87
N THR A 366 -12.56 -1.50 12.50
CA THR A 366 -12.35 -0.12 12.95
C THR A 366 -13.34 0.83 12.28
N HIS A 367 -14.13 1.54 13.09
CA HIS A 367 -15.13 2.51 12.65
C HIS A 367 -14.80 3.96 13.06
N SER A 368 -13.91 4.13 14.03
CA SER A 368 -13.32 5.43 14.36
C SER A 368 -11.80 5.33 14.44
N VAL A 369 -11.12 6.29 13.82
CA VAL A 369 -9.67 6.31 13.72
C VAL A 369 -9.12 7.64 14.26
N VAL A 370 -7.96 7.59 14.91
CA VAL A 370 -7.13 8.76 15.18
C VAL A 370 -5.88 8.65 14.33
N PHE A 371 -5.75 9.53 13.32
CA PHE A 371 -4.50 9.66 12.58
C PHE A 371 -3.51 10.50 13.36
N GLU A 372 -2.26 10.05 13.41
CA GLU A 372 -1.10 10.74 13.99
C GLU A 372 -0.14 11.18 12.88
N ALA A 373 0.31 12.43 12.95
CA ALA A 373 1.50 12.92 12.27
C ALA A 373 2.35 13.72 13.25
N ALA A 374 3.62 13.35 13.40
CA ALA A 374 4.49 13.91 14.43
C ALA A 374 5.92 14.11 13.94
N THR A 375 6.69 14.86 14.71
CA THR A 375 8.14 15.01 14.57
C THR A 375 8.78 14.61 15.89
N PHE A 376 9.73 13.68 15.85
CA PHE A 376 10.43 13.17 17.01
C PHE A 376 11.93 13.46 16.95
N ASP A 377 12.58 13.51 18.10
CA ASP A 377 14.04 13.66 18.18
C ASP A 377 14.75 12.47 17.50
N PRO A 378 15.57 12.72 16.46
CA PRO A 378 16.16 11.65 15.65
C PRO A 378 17.14 10.77 16.45
N VAL A 379 17.82 11.34 17.44
CA VAL A 379 18.78 10.61 18.29
C VAL A 379 18.03 9.65 19.21
N SER A 380 16.94 10.10 19.83
CA SER A 380 16.05 9.28 20.66
C SER A 380 15.46 8.12 19.86
N VAL A 381 14.96 8.37 18.64
CA VAL A 381 14.41 7.32 17.76
C VAL A 381 15.49 6.28 17.43
N ARG A 382 16.67 6.72 16.99
CA ARG A 382 17.78 5.81 16.65
C ARG A 382 18.23 4.95 17.83
N LYS A 383 18.38 5.55 19.02
CA LYS A 383 18.78 4.82 20.23
C LYS A 383 17.73 3.81 20.63
N THR A 384 16.45 4.20 20.60
CA THR A 384 15.32 3.33 20.96
C THR A 384 15.22 2.13 20.00
N ALA A 385 15.30 2.38 18.70
CA ALA A 385 15.27 1.34 17.67
C ALA A 385 16.37 0.28 17.88
N ARG A 386 17.61 0.72 18.14
CA ARG A 386 18.74 -0.17 18.41
C ARG A 386 18.57 -0.93 19.72
N ALA A 387 18.12 -0.27 20.78
CA ALA A 387 17.92 -0.90 22.09
C ALA A 387 16.85 -2.00 22.05
N LEU A 388 15.77 -1.78 21.27
CA LEU A 388 14.69 -2.75 21.09
C LEU A 388 14.94 -3.74 19.95
N ASN A 389 16.00 -3.56 19.16
CA ASN A 389 16.24 -4.30 17.91
C ASN A 389 15.03 -4.27 16.97
N LEU A 390 14.43 -3.08 16.81
CA LEU A 390 13.24 -2.81 15.99
C LEU A 390 13.59 -1.81 14.88
N TYR A 391 13.48 -2.28 13.64
CA TYR A 391 13.75 -1.49 12.44
C TYR A 391 12.49 -1.44 11.57
N SER A 392 12.07 -0.23 11.21
CA SER A 392 10.86 0.01 10.41
C SER A 392 11.09 1.18 9.44
N ASP A 393 10.24 1.30 8.43
CA ASP A 393 10.28 2.43 7.50
C ASP A 393 10.07 3.78 8.18
N SER A 394 9.24 3.79 9.24
CA SER A 394 9.03 4.96 10.09
C SER A 394 10.33 5.36 10.80
N GLN A 395 10.95 4.39 11.47
CA GLN A 395 12.18 4.58 12.22
C GLN A 395 13.28 5.13 11.32
N LEU A 396 13.44 4.52 10.15
CA LEU A 396 14.45 4.84 9.15
C LEU A 396 14.41 6.31 8.72
N ARG A 397 13.21 6.88 8.60
CA ARG A 397 12.98 8.28 8.23
C ARG A 397 13.17 9.21 9.42
N PHE A 398 12.53 8.90 10.55
CA PHE A 398 12.63 9.74 11.75
C PHE A 398 14.06 9.87 12.27
N GLU A 399 14.89 8.81 12.20
CA GLU A 399 16.27 8.88 12.65
C GLU A 399 17.18 9.80 11.82
N LYS A 400 16.71 10.28 10.66
CA LYS A 400 17.45 11.25 9.83
C LYS A 400 17.09 12.71 10.15
N GLY A 401 16.06 12.93 10.97
CA GLY A 401 15.58 14.26 11.33
C GLY A 401 14.61 14.80 10.28
N LEU A 402 13.32 14.75 10.60
CA LEU A 402 12.25 15.27 9.75
C LEU A 402 11.87 16.69 10.17
N SER A 403 11.38 17.47 9.21
CA SER A 403 10.96 18.86 9.45
C SER A 403 9.73 18.91 10.36
N THR A 404 9.67 19.90 11.24
CA THR A 404 8.44 20.21 11.99
C THR A 404 7.34 20.75 11.09
N GLU A 405 7.61 21.14 9.85
CA GLU A 405 6.57 21.61 8.92
C GLU A 405 5.95 20.49 8.07
N ALA A 406 6.43 19.25 8.18
CA ALA A 406 5.88 18.11 7.42
C ALA A 406 4.53 17.57 7.96
N PRO A 407 4.27 17.52 9.29
CA PRO A 407 3.03 16.94 9.82
C PRO A 407 1.71 17.56 9.30
N PRO A 408 1.57 18.88 9.12
CA PRO A 408 0.34 19.48 8.58
C PRO A 408 -0.07 18.93 7.21
N ASP A 409 0.86 18.92 6.25
CA ASP A 409 0.59 18.49 4.87
C ASP A 409 0.28 17.00 4.82
N ALA A 410 1.01 16.19 5.60
CA ALA A 410 0.77 14.75 5.70
C ALA A 410 -0.59 14.42 6.29
N LEU A 411 -0.96 15.11 7.39
CA LEU A 411 -2.25 14.91 8.01
C LEU A 411 -3.39 15.39 7.08
N ALA A 412 -3.22 16.53 6.41
CA ALA A 412 -4.17 17.02 5.42
C ALA A 412 -4.33 16.09 4.20
N ARG A 413 -3.28 15.35 3.85
CA ARG A 413 -3.29 14.39 2.74
C ARG A 413 -3.92 13.05 3.11
N ALA A 414 -3.83 12.65 4.37
CA ALA A 414 -4.39 11.40 4.88
C ALA A 414 -5.92 11.47 5.11
N VAL A 415 -6.41 12.63 5.57
CA VAL A 415 -7.84 12.93 5.74
C VAL A 415 -8.47 13.17 4.36
#